data_AF-A0A7Y1T9R7-F1
#
_entry.id   AF-A0A7Y1T9R7-F1
#
_cell.length_a   1.000
_cell.length_b   1.000
_cell.length_c   1.000
_cell.angle_alpha   90.00
_cell.angle_beta   90.00
_cell.angle_gamma   90.00
#
_symmetry.space_group_name_H-M   'P 1'
#
loop_
_entity.id
_entity.type
_entity.pdbx_description
1 polymer ?
#
loop_
_entity_poly.entity_id
_entity_poly.type
_entity_poly.pdbx_seq_one_letter_code
_entity_poly.pdbx_strand_id
1 'polypeptide(L)'
;RYPKDLCERPEMLQKAYASGVPMGGDIAGSPSQQSSPRLLVAALADPASDAVPLQKLQVIKGWIDANGKAHNKVYDVAGDAQSAAGVDMKTGKRYGKGHSNLCTVFEDPEFNPQETAYYYLRAVENPSPRWSLLDCISYSEAERPNVCDSPKISAVIQEQAWTSPIWYTPASSLAKNAN
;
A
#
# COMPACT_ATOMS: atom_id res chain seq x y z
N ARG A 1 -0.50 -12.54 -18.84
CA ARG A 1 -0.09 -12.56 -17.41
C ARG A 1 1.30 -11.94 -17.32
N TYR A 2 1.55 -10.99 -16.42
CA TYR A 2 2.85 -10.30 -16.34
C TYR A 2 4.00 -11.24 -15.95
N PRO A 3 5.23 -11.05 -16.42
CA PRO A 3 6.37 -11.82 -15.92
C PRO A 3 6.76 -11.33 -14.50
N LYS A 4 7.38 -12.18 -13.67
CA LYS A 4 7.72 -11.82 -12.28
C LYS A 4 8.79 -10.72 -12.19
N ASP A 5 9.65 -10.65 -13.20
CA ASP A 5 10.74 -9.68 -13.36
C ASP A 5 10.29 -8.38 -14.05
N LEU A 6 8.98 -8.11 -14.18
CA LEU A 6 8.49 -6.97 -14.98
C LEU A 6 9.05 -5.62 -14.50
N CYS A 7 9.32 -5.47 -13.20
CA CYS A 7 9.93 -4.27 -12.61
C CYS A 7 11.36 -3.97 -13.10
N GLU A 8 12.07 -4.98 -13.60
CA GLU A 8 13.46 -4.86 -14.07
C GLU A 8 13.53 -4.55 -15.57
N ARG A 9 12.39 -4.59 -16.26
CA ARG A 9 12.32 -4.45 -17.72
C ARG A 9 12.17 -2.98 -18.12
N PRO A 10 12.97 -2.46 -19.07
CA PRO A 10 12.82 -1.09 -19.58
C PRO A 10 11.42 -0.77 -20.10
N GLU A 11 10.77 -1.77 -20.70
CA GLU A 11 9.42 -1.68 -21.26
C GLU A 11 8.29 -1.95 -20.24
N MET A 12 8.58 -1.93 -18.94
CA MET A 12 7.63 -2.21 -17.84
C MET A 12 6.27 -1.54 -18.06
N LEU A 13 6.25 -0.21 -18.18
CA LEU A 13 5.01 0.58 -18.30
C LEU A 13 4.30 0.29 -19.62
N GLN A 14 5.04 0.18 -20.73
CA GLN A 14 4.45 -0.12 -22.02
C GLN A 14 3.71 -1.46 -22.00
N LYS A 15 4.33 -2.51 -21.44
CA LYS A 15 3.71 -3.83 -21.28
C LYS A 15 2.52 -3.79 -20.33
N ALA A 16 2.63 -3.05 -19.22
CA ALA A 16 1.56 -2.92 -18.25
C ALA A 16 0.32 -2.25 -18.85
N TYR A 17 0.49 -1.11 -19.54
CA TYR A 17 -0.63 -0.40 -20.16
C TYR A 17 -1.23 -1.14 -21.35
N ALA A 18 -0.42 -1.86 -22.13
CA ALA A 18 -0.92 -2.57 -23.31
C ALA A 18 -1.79 -3.80 -22.98
N SER A 19 -1.62 -4.41 -21.80
CA SER A 19 -2.23 -5.71 -21.49
C SER A 19 -2.87 -5.82 -20.10
N GLY A 20 -2.87 -4.72 -19.35
CA GLY A 20 -3.34 -4.66 -17.97
C GLY A 20 -4.75 -4.12 -17.81
N VAL A 21 -5.33 -4.42 -16.64
CA VAL A 21 -6.44 -3.67 -16.08
C VAL A 21 -5.86 -2.59 -15.17
N PRO A 22 -6.17 -1.30 -15.39
CA PRO A 22 -5.66 -0.22 -14.53
C PRO A 22 -6.32 -0.26 -13.15
N MET A 23 -5.66 0.36 -12.17
CA MET A 23 -6.25 0.63 -10.86
C MET A 23 -7.60 1.36 -11.03
N GLY A 24 -8.65 0.91 -10.33
CA GLY A 24 -10.03 1.37 -10.54
C GLY A 24 -10.86 0.50 -11.51
N GLY A 25 -10.24 -0.43 -12.23
CA GLY A 25 -10.92 -1.32 -13.17
C GLY A 25 -11.43 -2.63 -12.54
N ASP A 26 -12.00 -3.49 -13.39
CA ASP A 26 -12.48 -4.83 -13.03
C ASP A 26 -11.77 -5.90 -13.87
N ILE A 27 -11.23 -6.91 -13.18
CA ILE A 27 -10.70 -8.14 -13.77
C ILE A 27 -11.85 -9.15 -13.82
N ALA A 28 -12.35 -9.39 -15.04
CA ALA A 28 -13.30 -10.46 -15.30
C ALA A 28 -12.62 -11.84 -15.16
N GLY A 29 -13.13 -12.67 -14.26
CA GLY A 29 -12.77 -14.08 -14.17
C GLY A 29 -13.29 -14.87 -15.38
N SER A 30 -12.59 -15.94 -15.72
CA SER A 30 -12.98 -16.89 -16.76
C SER A 30 -13.15 -18.29 -16.17
N PRO A 31 -14.06 -19.14 -16.68
CA PRO A 31 -14.17 -20.54 -16.22
C PRO A 31 -12.87 -21.33 -16.31
N SER A 32 -11.98 -20.99 -17.26
CA SER A 32 -10.66 -21.59 -17.41
C SER A 32 -9.58 -20.95 -16.54
N GLN A 33 -9.87 -19.82 -15.89
CA GLN A 33 -8.92 -19.09 -15.06
C GLN A 33 -8.99 -19.56 -13.61
N GLN A 34 -8.04 -20.41 -13.23
CA GLN A 34 -7.87 -20.84 -11.84
C GLN A 34 -6.72 -20.14 -11.12
N SER A 35 -5.84 -19.44 -11.85
CA SER A 35 -4.66 -18.81 -11.28
C SER A 35 -4.89 -17.36 -10.90
N SER A 36 -4.23 -16.95 -9.81
CA SER A 36 -4.25 -15.58 -9.29
C SER A 36 -3.88 -14.54 -10.36
N PRO A 37 -4.58 -13.39 -10.43
CA PRO A 37 -4.10 -12.28 -11.26
C PRO A 37 -2.72 -11.83 -10.78
N ARG A 38 -1.88 -11.37 -11.71
CA ARG A 38 -0.60 -10.74 -11.38
C ARG A 38 -0.80 -9.24 -11.31
N LEU A 39 -0.50 -8.66 -10.16
CA LEU A 39 -0.61 -7.22 -9.93
C LEU A 39 0.79 -6.62 -9.99
N LEU A 40 1.04 -5.77 -10.99
CA LEU A 40 2.23 -4.90 -10.97
C LEU A 40 1.95 -3.76 -10.00
N VAL A 41 2.76 -3.64 -8.95
CA VAL A 41 2.63 -2.59 -7.94
C VAL A 41 3.95 -1.85 -7.82
N ALA A 42 3.87 -0.52 -7.81
CA ALA A 42 5.03 0.34 -7.71
C ALA A 42 4.68 1.66 -7.02
N ALA A 43 5.67 2.24 -6.34
CA ALA A 43 5.60 3.60 -5.83
C ALA A 43 6.97 4.28 -5.91
N LEU A 44 6.95 5.60 -6.06
CA LEU A 44 8.11 6.47 -6.01
C LEU A 44 7.92 7.43 -4.84
N ALA A 45 8.97 7.62 -4.04
CA ALA A 45 9.01 8.68 -3.04
C ALA A 45 9.10 10.04 -3.74
N ASP A 46 8.71 11.11 -3.04
CA ASP A 46 9.00 12.47 -3.48
C ASP A 46 10.53 12.66 -3.59
N PRO A 47 11.05 13.19 -4.73
CA PRO A 47 12.48 13.39 -4.93
C PRO A 47 13.08 14.55 -4.11
N ALA A 48 12.26 15.35 -3.41
CA ALA A 48 12.76 16.42 -2.54
C ALA A 48 13.76 15.89 -1.51
N SER A 49 14.82 16.66 -1.25
CA SER A 49 15.90 16.24 -0.34
C SER A 49 15.45 15.99 1.10
N ASP A 50 14.32 16.59 1.49
CA ASP A 50 13.67 16.45 2.79
C ASP A 50 12.37 15.63 2.71
N ALA A 51 12.11 14.93 1.60
CA ALA A 51 11.01 13.97 1.52
C ALA A 51 11.20 12.81 2.53
N VAL A 52 10.08 12.22 2.97
CA VAL A 52 10.14 10.99 3.77
C VAL A 52 10.31 9.82 2.79
N PRO A 53 11.32 8.96 2.94
CA PRO A 53 11.48 7.81 2.05
C PRO A 53 10.39 6.75 2.32
N LEU A 54 10.13 5.91 1.33
CA LEU A 54 9.21 4.78 1.47
C LEU A 54 9.77 3.77 2.46
N GLN A 55 8.92 3.24 3.32
CA GLN A 55 9.23 2.08 4.14
C GLN A 55 8.90 0.79 3.38
N LYS A 56 7.65 0.68 2.92
CA LYS A 56 7.13 -0.55 2.32
C LYS A 56 5.91 -0.33 1.44
N LEU A 57 5.63 -1.33 0.61
CA LEU A 57 4.38 -1.46 -0.13
C LEU A 57 3.53 -2.57 0.47
N GLN A 58 2.22 -2.34 0.49
CA GLN A 58 1.24 -3.30 0.94
C GLN A 58 0.14 -3.48 -0.10
N VAL A 59 -0.25 -4.73 -0.37
CA VAL A 59 -1.48 -5.03 -1.10
C VAL A 59 -2.55 -5.38 -0.09
N ILE A 60 -3.66 -4.66 -0.12
CA ILE A 60 -4.82 -4.95 0.71
C ILE A 60 -5.84 -5.67 -0.15
N LYS A 61 -6.16 -6.91 0.24
CA LYS A 61 -7.23 -7.72 -0.34
C LYS A 61 -8.47 -7.61 0.54
N GLY A 62 -9.63 -7.38 -0.05
CA GLY A 62 -10.91 -7.68 0.57
C GLY A 62 -11.71 -8.64 -0.29
N TRP A 63 -12.51 -9.52 0.32
CA TRP A 63 -13.32 -10.48 -0.42
C TRP A 63 -14.57 -10.90 0.36
N ILE A 64 -15.53 -11.46 -0.36
CA ILE A 64 -16.73 -12.08 0.20
C ILE A 64 -16.61 -13.58 0.03
N ASP A 65 -16.72 -14.34 1.12
CA ASP A 65 -16.69 -15.81 1.06
C ASP A 65 -18.03 -16.42 0.57
N ALA A 66 -18.05 -17.74 0.43
CA ALA A 66 -19.25 -18.47 -0.02
C ALA A 66 -20.47 -18.32 0.91
N ASN A 67 -20.27 -17.90 2.16
CA ASN A 67 -21.34 -17.66 3.13
C ASN A 67 -21.79 -16.19 3.13
N GLY A 68 -21.24 -15.33 2.27
CA GLY A 68 -21.54 -13.91 2.22
C GLY A 68 -20.81 -13.07 3.27
N LYS A 69 -19.81 -13.63 3.97
CA LYS A 69 -19.05 -12.88 4.99
C LYS A 69 -17.90 -12.11 4.35
N ALA A 70 -17.74 -10.84 4.77
CA ALA A 70 -16.63 -10.01 4.36
C ALA A 70 -15.35 -10.31 5.13
N HIS A 71 -14.24 -10.37 4.41
CA HIS A 71 -12.89 -10.57 4.94
C HIS A 71 -11.93 -9.55 4.35
N ASN A 72 -10.83 -9.31 5.05
CA ASN A 72 -9.73 -8.50 4.55
C ASN A 72 -8.40 -9.08 5.00
N LYS A 73 -7.36 -8.84 4.20
CA LYS A 73 -5.98 -9.25 4.48
C LYS A 73 -5.00 -8.25 3.89
N VAL A 74 -3.93 -7.99 4.63
CA VAL A 74 -2.84 -7.12 4.23
C VAL A 74 -1.61 -7.97 3.94
N TYR A 75 -1.02 -7.78 2.78
CA TYR A 75 0.24 -8.40 2.39
C TYR A 75 1.31 -7.32 2.31
N ASP A 76 2.41 -7.47 3.06
CA ASP A 76 3.62 -6.68 2.83
C ASP A 76 4.33 -7.29 1.61
N VAL A 77 4.47 -6.51 0.53
CA VAL A 77 4.88 -7.06 -0.79
C VAL A 77 6.24 -6.56 -1.27
N ALA A 78 6.71 -5.42 -0.76
CA ALA A 78 8.03 -4.87 -1.05
C ALA A 78 8.51 -3.92 0.07
N GLY A 79 9.81 -3.71 0.20
CA GLY A 79 10.42 -2.87 1.22
C GLY A 79 10.62 -3.59 2.55
N ASP A 80 10.72 -2.83 3.64
CA ASP A 80 11.10 -3.34 4.97
C ASP A 80 9.89 -3.43 5.91
N ALA A 81 9.46 -4.66 6.20
CA ALA A 81 8.37 -4.92 7.14
C ALA A 81 8.68 -4.39 8.55
N GLN A 82 9.95 -4.51 8.97
CA GLN A 82 10.52 -3.92 10.17
C GLN A 82 11.60 -2.93 9.78
N SER A 83 11.40 -1.65 10.11
CA SER A 83 12.36 -0.58 9.84
C SER A 83 12.89 -0.02 11.14
N ALA A 84 14.19 0.31 11.15
CA ALA A 84 14.82 1.07 12.24
C ALA A 84 14.64 2.59 12.06
N ALA A 85 13.82 3.03 11.10
CA ALA A 85 13.52 4.45 10.91
C ALA A 85 12.59 5.00 11.98
N GLY A 86 12.75 6.27 12.28
CA GLY A 86 12.00 6.93 13.35
C GLY A 86 12.24 8.43 13.40
N VAL A 87 11.75 9.02 14.50
CA VAL A 87 11.85 10.46 14.78
C VAL A 87 12.51 10.63 16.14
N ASP A 88 13.51 11.50 16.22
CA ASP A 88 14.07 11.94 17.48
C ASP A 88 13.07 12.87 18.18
N MET A 89 12.56 12.45 19.34
CA MET A 89 11.49 13.15 20.06
C MET A 89 11.89 14.51 20.65
N LYS A 90 13.19 14.80 20.74
CA LYS A 90 13.70 16.07 21.27
C LYS A 90 13.90 17.09 20.16
N THR A 91 14.27 16.64 18.97
CA THR A 91 14.64 17.52 17.85
C THR A 91 13.65 17.49 16.68
N GLY A 92 12.73 16.52 16.65
CA GLY A 92 11.83 16.28 15.53
C GLY A 92 12.52 15.73 14.28
N LYS A 93 13.83 15.46 14.33
CA LYS A 93 14.60 14.99 13.17
C LYS A 93 14.30 13.51 12.90
N ARG A 94 14.03 13.19 11.63
CA ARG A 94 13.91 11.81 11.15
C ARG A 94 15.28 11.14 11.11
N TYR A 95 15.31 9.84 11.34
CA TYR A 95 16.48 8.98 11.16
C TYR A 95 16.11 7.65 10.52
N GLY A 96 17.13 6.90 10.11
CA GLY A 96 16.98 5.59 9.47
C GLY A 96 16.96 5.65 7.95
N LYS A 97 17.06 4.47 7.34
CA LYS A 97 17.04 4.29 5.89
C LYS A 97 15.63 4.01 5.39
N GLY A 98 15.41 4.22 4.10
CA GLY A 98 14.20 3.82 3.39
C GLY A 98 14.49 3.72 1.90
N HIS A 99 13.43 3.65 1.11
CA HIS A 99 13.49 3.40 -0.33
C HIS A 99 13.01 4.62 -1.10
N SER A 100 13.73 5.02 -2.14
CA SER A 100 13.29 6.04 -3.09
C SER A 100 12.27 5.51 -4.10
N ASN A 101 12.29 4.20 -4.34
CA ASN A 101 11.36 3.50 -5.21
C ASN A 101 11.15 2.07 -4.68
N LEU A 102 9.94 1.54 -4.88
CA LEU A 102 9.63 0.13 -4.64
C LEU A 102 8.79 -0.36 -5.81
N CYS A 103 9.08 -1.57 -6.29
CA CYS A 103 8.30 -2.24 -7.34
C CYS A 103 8.31 -3.74 -7.13
N THR A 104 7.16 -4.38 -7.33
CA THR A 104 7.07 -5.85 -7.38
C THR A 104 5.90 -6.30 -8.25
N VAL A 105 5.90 -7.57 -8.66
CA VAL A 105 4.75 -8.25 -9.26
C VAL A 105 4.18 -9.22 -8.24
N PHE A 106 3.05 -8.84 -7.66
CA PHE A 106 2.37 -9.60 -6.62
C PHE A 106 1.40 -10.64 -7.22
N GLU A 107 1.39 -11.84 -6.63
CA GLU A 107 0.37 -12.87 -6.82
C GLU A 107 -0.21 -13.20 -5.45
N ASP A 108 -1.54 -13.14 -5.32
CA ASP A 108 -2.20 -13.55 -4.08
C ASP A 108 -2.05 -15.07 -3.87
N PRO A 109 -1.34 -15.52 -2.82
CA PRO A 109 -1.14 -16.95 -2.54
C PRO A 109 -2.42 -17.64 -2.06
N GLU A 110 -3.41 -16.88 -1.60
CA GLU A 110 -4.70 -17.37 -1.09
C GLU A 110 -5.84 -16.99 -2.06
N PHE A 111 -5.51 -16.87 -3.35
CA PHE A 111 -6.49 -16.54 -4.36
C PHE A 111 -7.51 -17.65 -4.54
N ASN A 112 -8.78 -17.29 -4.49
CA ASN A 112 -9.90 -18.16 -4.82
C ASN A 112 -10.66 -17.57 -6.02
N PRO A 113 -10.68 -18.25 -7.19
CA PRO A 113 -11.33 -17.72 -8.39
C PRO A 113 -12.86 -17.60 -8.27
N GLN A 114 -13.46 -18.18 -7.23
CA GLN A 114 -14.90 -18.15 -6.97
C GLN A 114 -15.34 -17.00 -6.06
N GLU A 115 -14.41 -16.28 -5.46
CA GLU A 115 -14.70 -15.18 -4.53
C GLU A 115 -14.67 -13.84 -5.26
N THR A 116 -15.70 -13.03 -5.08
CA THR A 116 -15.62 -11.61 -5.46
C THR A 116 -14.64 -10.93 -4.52
N ALA A 117 -13.64 -10.27 -5.09
CA ALA A 117 -12.56 -9.64 -4.34
C ALA A 117 -12.20 -8.27 -4.89
N TYR A 118 -11.49 -7.49 -4.10
CA TYR A 118 -10.82 -6.28 -4.54
C TYR A 118 -9.41 -6.22 -3.98
N TYR A 119 -8.53 -5.53 -4.71
CA TYR A 119 -7.14 -5.31 -4.34
C TYR A 119 -6.80 -3.84 -4.50
N TYR A 120 -6.19 -3.22 -3.50
CA TYR A 120 -5.57 -1.91 -3.67
C TYR A 120 -4.16 -1.89 -3.08
N LEU A 121 -3.31 -1.03 -3.65
CA LEU A 121 -1.97 -0.79 -3.16
C LEU A 121 -2.01 0.30 -2.10
N ARG A 122 -1.24 0.11 -1.03
CA ARG A 122 -0.89 1.11 -0.04
C ARG A 122 0.61 1.27 0.04
N ALA A 123 1.12 2.45 -0.27
CA ALA A 123 2.50 2.84 -0.01
C ALA A 123 2.59 3.44 1.39
N VAL A 124 3.54 2.98 2.18
CA VAL A 124 3.76 3.43 3.55
C VAL A 124 5.14 4.08 3.63
N GLU A 125 5.18 5.32 4.08
CA GLU A 125 6.44 6.04 4.33
C GLU A 125 7.03 5.65 5.69
N ASN A 126 8.32 5.96 5.85
CA ASN A 126 8.95 5.93 7.17
C ASN A 126 8.23 6.88 8.16
N PRO A 127 8.43 6.72 9.48
CA PRO A 127 7.85 7.62 10.46
C PRO A 127 8.29 9.08 10.28
N SER A 128 7.35 10.00 10.43
CA SER A 128 7.56 11.44 10.35
C SER A 128 7.04 12.15 11.62
N PRO A 129 7.65 13.29 12.01
CA PRO A 129 7.15 14.07 13.13
C PRO A 129 5.76 14.60 12.78
N ARG A 130 4.80 14.45 13.69
CA ARG A 130 3.54 15.20 13.57
C ARG A 130 3.84 16.68 13.76
N TRP A 131 3.11 17.56 13.08
CA TRP A 131 3.28 19.01 13.24
C TRP A 131 3.23 19.45 14.72
N SER A 132 2.39 18.82 15.54
CA SER A 132 2.25 19.14 16.97
C SER A 132 3.51 18.82 17.77
N LEU A 133 4.31 17.81 17.36
CA LEU A 133 5.61 17.55 17.98
C LEU A 133 6.57 18.71 17.73
N LEU A 134 6.62 19.21 16.49
CA LEU A 134 7.49 20.32 16.12
C LEU A 134 7.10 21.60 16.85
N ASP A 135 5.79 21.85 16.98
CA ASP A 135 5.26 22.99 17.74
C ASP A 135 5.64 22.90 19.22
N CYS A 136 5.45 21.74 19.84
CA CYS A 136 5.82 21.50 21.25
C CYS A 136 7.33 21.59 21.53
N ILE A 137 8.20 21.30 20.55
CA ILE A 137 9.65 21.46 20.66
C ILE A 137 10.06 22.94 20.61
N SER A 138 9.23 23.80 20.01
CA SER A 138 9.52 25.23 19.88
C SER A 138 9.31 26.01 21.19
N TYR A 139 8.49 25.50 22.11
CA TYR A 139 8.23 26.12 23.41
C TYR A 139 9.35 25.85 24.42
N SER A 140 9.55 26.81 25.32
CA SER A 140 10.30 26.56 26.56
C SER A 140 9.51 25.61 27.48
N GLU A 141 10.19 24.93 28.40
CA GLU A 141 9.55 23.99 29.33
C GLU A 141 8.45 24.67 30.17
N ALA A 142 8.63 25.95 30.53
CA ALA A 142 7.66 26.71 31.32
C ALA A 142 6.41 27.14 30.54
N GLU A 143 6.51 27.23 29.21
CA GLU A 143 5.42 27.69 28.33
C GLU A 143 4.75 26.53 27.60
N ARG A 144 5.30 25.31 27.74
CA ARG A 144 4.85 24.10 27.05
C ARG A 144 3.42 23.76 27.46
N PRO A 145 2.45 23.76 26.52
CA PRO A 145 1.08 23.39 26.82
C PRO A 145 0.96 21.94 27.30
N ASN A 146 0.04 21.67 28.25
CA ASN A 146 -0.23 20.31 28.76
C ASN A 146 -0.55 19.28 27.65
N VAL A 147 -1.06 19.75 26.50
CA VAL A 147 -1.38 18.89 25.35
C VAL A 147 -0.12 18.24 24.75
N CYS A 148 1.06 18.84 24.95
CA CYS A 148 2.34 18.31 24.45
C CYS A 148 2.76 16.98 25.08
N ASP A 149 2.24 16.67 26.27
CA ASP A 149 2.56 15.43 27.00
C ASP A 149 1.34 14.50 27.08
N SER A 150 0.29 14.81 26.32
CA SER A 150 -0.93 14.00 26.26
C SER A 150 -0.70 12.71 25.50
N PRO A 151 -0.93 11.53 26.11
CA PRO A 151 -0.79 10.24 25.42
C PRO A 151 -1.87 10.01 24.36
N LYS A 152 -2.88 10.88 24.29
CA LYS A 152 -3.96 10.81 23.28
C LYS A 152 -3.52 11.32 21.91
N ILE A 153 -2.39 12.02 21.84
CA ILE A 153 -1.89 12.62 20.62
C ILE A 153 -0.56 11.98 20.26
N SER A 154 -0.54 11.23 19.16
CA SER A 154 0.69 10.66 18.64
C SER A 154 1.62 11.79 18.15
N ALA A 155 2.82 11.85 18.73
CA ALA A 155 3.86 12.78 18.30
C ALA A 155 4.52 12.39 16.97
N VAL A 156 4.40 11.11 16.60
CA VAL A 156 4.94 10.52 15.37
C VAL A 156 3.80 9.91 14.59
N ILE A 157 3.82 10.09 13.27
CA ILE A 157 2.85 9.54 12.34
C ILE A 157 3.56 8.78 11.22
N GLN A 158 2.79 8.02 10.45
CA GLN A 158 3.24 7.43 9.20
C GLN A 158 2.24 7.78 8.13
N GLU A 159 2.70 8.52 7.12
CA GLU A 159 1.89 8.86 5.98
C GLU A 159 1.71 7.66 5.06
N GLN A 160 0.54 7.60 4.42
CA GLN A 160 0.12 6.49 3.59
C GLN A 160 -0.57 7.02 2.34
N ALA A 161 -0.21 6.49 1.18
CA ALA A 161 -0.90 6.73 -0.08
C ALA A 161 -1.55 5.43 -0.55
N TRP A 162 -2.77 5.52 -1.06
CA TRP A 162 -3.55 4.38 -1.56
C TRP A 162 -4.10 4.63 -2.95
N THR A 163 -4.11 3.57 -3.75
CA THR A 163 -4.67 3.57 -5.11
C THR A 163 -6.16 3.24 -5.08
N SER A 164 -6.89 3.59 -6.14
CA SER A 164 -8.21 3.01 -6.38
C SER A 164 -8.15 1.48 -6.47
N PRO A 165 -9.17 0.74 -6.00
CA PRO A 165 -9.16 -0.71 -6.04
C PRO A 165 -9.27 -1.26 -7.46
N ILE A 166 -8.58 -2.37 -7.74
CA ILE A 166 -8.94 -3.27 -8.83
C ILE A 166 -9.92 -4.29 -8.28
N TRP A 167 -11.06 -4.43 -8.94
CA TRP A 167 -12.05 -5.45 -8.62
C TRP A 167 -11.73 -6.75 -9.35
N TYR A 168 -12.11 -7.88 -8.75
CA TYR A 168 -12.12 -9.19 -9.40
C TYR A 168 -13.53 -9.76 -9.30
N THR A 169 -14.13 -9.98 -10.47
CA THR A 169 -15.47 -10.55 -10.58
C THR A 169 -15.38 -11.99 -11.10
N PRO A 170 -15.77 -13.00 -10.30
CA PRO A 170 -15.77 -14.41 -10.71
C PRO A 170 -16.62 -14.66 -11.95
N ALA A 171 -16.23 -15.65 -12.77
CA ALA A 171 -16.99 -16.07 -13.93
C ALA A 171 -18.44 -16.48 -13.59
N SER A 172 -18.64 -17.11 -12.43
CA SER A 172 -19.95 -17.52 -11.92
C SER A 172 -20.86 -16.31 -11.60
N SER A 173 -20.29 -15.20 -11.13
CA SER A 173 -21.02 -13.95 -10.89
C SER A 173 -21.38 -13.25 -12.20
N LEU A 174 -20.49 -13.25 -13.19
CA LEU A 174 -20.78 -12.69 -14.52
C LEU A 174 -21.93 -13.44 -15.22
N ALA A 175 -21.96 -14.78 -15.13
CA ALA A 175 -23.03 -15.59 -15.72
C ALA A 175 -24.39 -15.35 -15.07
N LYS A 176 -24.45 -15.04 -13.77
CA LYS A 176 -25.70 -14.71 -13.07
C LYS A 176 -26.27 -13.35 -13.49
N ASN A 177 -25.41 -12.38 -13.81
CA ASN A 177 -25.85 -11.03 -14.20
C ASN A 177 -26.28 -10.92 -15.67
N ALA A 178 -25.99 -11.94 -16.49
CA ALA A 178 -26.32 -11.98 -17.91
C ALA A 178 -27.67 -12.65 -18.21
N ASN A 179 -28.30 -13.28 -17.20
CA ASN A 179 -29.64 -13.89 -17.26
C ASN A 179 -30.64 -13.04 -16.48
#